data_AF-A0A830I350-F1
#
_entry.id   AF-A0A830I350-F1
#
_cell.length_a   1.000
_cell.length_b   1.000
_cell.length_c   1.000
_cell.angle_alpha   90.00
_cell.angle_beta   90.00
_cell.angle_gamma   90.00
#
_symmetry.space_group_name_H-M   'P 1'
#
loop_
_entity.id
_entity.type
_entity.pdbx_description
1 polymer ?
#
loop_
_entity_poly.entity_id
_entity_poly.type
_entity_poly.pdbx_seq_one_letter_code
_entity_poly.pdbx_strand_id
1 'polypeptide(L)'
;MGGPSYSSTLDEFILRAEAVFRSSPYLARYSLKYRAREGRLVLKMTDNSSVIMYATHQASDLRKIERFNNRMFALMSRGTSADTDSFLAQQEAEAQAAHLAMLAGKPAAH
;
A
#
# COMPACT_ATOMS: atom_id res chain seq x y z
N MET A 1 -15.51 -3.98 -22.80
CA MET A 1 -14.83 -3.33 -21.65
C MET A 1 -15.61 -3.68 -20.39
N GLY A 2 -15.04 -4.49 -19.50
CA GLY A 2 -15.68 -4.84 -18.22
C GLY A 2 -15.65 -3.66 -17.25
N GLY A 3 -16.71 -3.47 -16.48
CA GLY A 3 -16.73 -2.47 -15.40
C GLY A 3 -15.73 -2.79 -14.27
N PRO A 4 -15.64 -1.92 -13.25
CA PRO A 4 -14.73 -2.15 -12.12
C PRO A 4 -15.09 -3.43 -11.37
N SER A 5 -14.10 -4.28 -11.11
CA SER A 5 -14.24 -5.48 -10.27
C SER A 5 -13.88 -5.13 -8.82
N TYR A 6 -14.80 -5.37 -7.90
CA TYR A 6 -14.52 -5.22 -6.46
C TYR A 6 -14.00 -6.52 -5.86
N SER A 7 -12.91 -6.41 -5.11
CA SER A 7 -12.42 -7.49 -4.25
C SER A 7 -13.22 -7.54 -2.95
N SER A 8 -13.46 -8.74 -2.44
CA SER A 8 -14.29 -8.94 -1.24
C SER A 8 -13.49 -8.70 0.05
N THR A 9 -12.17 -8.89 0.00
CA THR A 9 -11.26 -8.67 1.12
C THR A 9 -10.08 -7.79 0.71
N LEU A 10 -9.45 -7.15 1.69
CA LEU A 10 -8.24 -6.37 1.46
C LEU A 10 -7.09 -7.25 0.95
N ASP A 11 -6.94 -8.45 1.49
CA ASP A 11 -5.85 -9.35 1.11
C ASP A 11 -6.00 -9.82 -0.36
N GLU A 12 -7.23 -10.06 -0.83
CA GLU A 12 -7.52 -10.34 -2.25
C GLU A 12 -7.15 -9.14 -3.14
N PHE A 13 -7.51 -7.92 -2.71
CA PHE A 13 -7.16 -6.71 -3.44
C PHE A 13 -5.65 -6.52 -3.58
N ILE A 14 -4.90 -6.69 -2.48
CA ILE A 14 -3.43 -6.55 -2.45
C ILE A 14 -2.80 -7.52 -3.46
N LEU A 15 -3.18 -8.80 -3.41
CA LEU A 15 -2.66 -9.83 -4.30
C LEU A 15 -2.93 -9.48 -5.77
N ARG A 16 -4.15 -9.05 -6.11
CA ARG A 16 -4.52 -8.68 -7.48
C ARG A 16 -3.83 -7.39 -7.93
N ALA A 17 -3.70 -6.39 -7.05
CA ALA A 17 -3.08 -5.12 -7.36
C ALA A 17 -1.59 -5.26 -7.65
N GLU A 18 -0.88 -6.10 -6.89
CA GLU A 18 0.51 -6.40 -7.17
C GLU A 18 0.69 -7.16 -8.48
N ALA A 19 -0.19 -8.12 -8.78
CA ALA A 19 -0.14 -8.85 -10.04
C ALA A 19 -0.28 -7.90 -11.25
N VAL A 20 -1.25 -6.98 -11.19
CA VAL A 20 -1.45 -5.95 -12.23
C VAL A 20 -0.23 -5.03 -12.35
N PHE A 21 0.34 -4.59 -11.22
CA PHE A 21 1.52 -3.74 -11.25
C PHE A 21 2.74 -4.47 -11.83
N ARG A 22 2.97 -5.72 -11.44
CA ARG A 22 4.10 -6.53 -11.94
C ARG A 22 3.96 -6.86 -13.43
N SER A 23 2.74 -7.05 -13.94
CA SER A 23 2.51 -7.32 -15.36
C SER A 23 2.67 -6.09 -16.25
N SER A 24 2.32 -4.89 -15.75
CA SER A 24 2.30 -3.67 -16.57
C SER A 24 2.67 -2.42 -15.74
N PRO A 25 3.91 -2.32 -15.23
CA PRO A 25 4.30 -1.30 -14.25
C PRO A 25 4.17 0.13 -14.77
N TYR A 26 4.39 0.36 -16.07
CA TYR A 26 4.31 1.68 -16.69
C TYR A 26 2.88 2.14 -17.00
N LEU A 27 1.93 1.21 -17.07
CA LEU A 27 0.51 1.51 -17.30
C LEU A 27 -0.29 1.51 -15.99
N ALA A 28 0.19 0.76 -15.00
CA ALA A 28 -0.42 0.59 -13.70
C ALA A 28 -0.48 1.93 -12.93
N ARG A 29 -1.67 2.26 -12.44
CA ARG A 29 -1.94 3.43 -11.60
C ARG A 29 -2.70 3.00 -10.37
N TYR A 30 -2.06 3.21 -9.22
CA TYR A 30 -2.66 3.03 -7.91
C TYR A 30 -3.23 4.36 -7.42
N SER A 31 -4.42 4.32 -6.81
CA SER A 31 -5.04 5.49 -6.19
C SER A 31 -5.83 5.09 -4.96
N LEU A 32 -5.84 5.99 -3.97
CA LEU A 32 -6.58 5.88 -2.73
C LEU A 32 -7.44 7.14 -2.58
N LYS A 33 -8.72 6.95 -2.23
CA LYS A 33 -9.67 8.03 -2.02
C LYS A 33 -10.38 7.84 -0.69
N TYR A 34 -10.15 8.76 0.23
CA TYR A 34 -10.88 8.83 1.50
C TYR A 34 -12.02 9.85 1.41
N ARG A 35 -13.18 9.49 1.94
CA ARG A 35 -14.33 10.39 2.10
C ARG A 35 -14.73 10.44 3.57
N ALA A 36 -14.26 11.48 4.26
CA ALA A 36 -14.46 11.64 5.70
C ALA A 36 -15.94 11.64 6.12
N ARG A 37 -16.82 12.30 5.35
CA ARG A 37 -18.26 12.34 5.64
C ARG A 37 -18.94 10.96 5.62
N GLU A 38 -18.39 10.01 4.86
CA GLU A 38 -18.92 8.63 4.76
C GLU A 38 -18.11 7.64 5.60
N GLY A 39 -17.00 8.06 6.23
CA GLY A 39 -16.03 7.16 6.83
C GLY A 39 -15.55 6.08 5.85
N ARG A 40 -15.49 6.40 4.55
CA ARG A 40 -15.26 5.42 3.48
C ARG A 40 -13.92 5.61 2.82
N LEU A 41 -13.15 4.55 2.73
CA LEU A 41 -11.88 4.49 2.03
C LEU A 41 -12.01 3.57 0.81
N VAL A 42 -11.56 4.06 -0.35
CA VAL A 42 -11.58 3.29 -1.60
C VAL A 42 -10.17 3.22 -2.18
N LEU A 43 -9.70 2.00 -2.43
CA LEU A 43 -8.46 1.70 -3.14
C LEU A 43 -8.81 1.29 -4.56
N LYS A 44 -7.98 1.69 -5.52
CA LYS A 44 -8.13 1.34 -6.94
C LYS A 44 -6.76 1.10 -7.58
N MET A 45 -6.65 0.02 -8.35
CA MET A 45 -5.54 -0.26 -9.26
C MET A 45 -6.08 -0.44 -10.68
N THR A 46 -5.37 0.08 -11.67
CA THR A 46 -5.73 -0.07 -13.09
C THR A 46 -4.51 0.04 -14.01
N ASP A 47 -4.52 -0.71 -15.11
CA ASP A 47 -3.51 -0.70 -16.19
C ASP A 47 -4.07 -0.19 -17.53
N ASN A 48 -5.19 0.55 -17.50
CA ASN A 48 -6.04 0.93 -18.65
C ASN A 48 -6.89 -0.20 -19.27
N SER A 49 -6.65 -1.46 -18.93
CA SER A 49 -7.42 -2.60 -19.45
C SER A 49 -8.41 -3.11 -18.40
N SER A 50 -7.93 -3.27 -17.17
CA SER A 50 -8.69 -3.73 -16.02
C SER A 50 -8.75 -2.67 -14.92
N VAL A 51 -9.82 -2.69 -14.15
CA VAL A 51 -9.98 -1.86 -12.95
C VAL A 51 -10.38 -2.77 -11.81
N ILE A 52 -9.53 -2.83 -10.78
CA ILE A 52 -9.82 -3.53 -9.54
C ILE A 52 -9.94 -2.53 -8.40
N MET A 53 -10.89 -2.76 -7.50
CA MET A 53 -11.25 -1.85 -6.42
C MET A 53 -11.46 -2.59 -5.12
N TYR A 54 -11.19 -1.91 -4.02
CA TYR A 54 -11.57 -2.34 -2.68
C TYR A 54 -12.12 -1.14 -1.92
N ALA A 55 -13.21 -1.33 -1.17
CA ALA A 55 -13.80 -0.29 -0.35
C ALA A 55 -13.97 -0.81 1.07
N THR A 56 -13.59 0.00 2.05
CA THR A 56 -13.71 -0.34 3.46
C THR A 56 -14.17 0.86 4.29
N HIS A 57 -14.84 0.54 5.38
CA HIS A 57 -15.17 1.45 6.48
C HIS A 57 -14.44 1.05 7.78
N GLN A 58 -13.63 -0.01 7.73
CA GLN A 58 -13.01 -0.60 8.91
C GLN A 58 -11.67 0.06 9.21
N ALA A 59 -11.55 0.66 10.39
CA ALA A 59 -10.29 1.28 10.83
C ALA A 59 -9.16 0.24 10.99
N SER A 60 -9.49 -1.04 11.24
CA SER A 60 -8.53 -2.14 11.32
C SER A 60 -7.73 -2.35 10.04
N ASP A 61 -8.28 -1.96 8.88
CA ASP A 61 -7.61 -2.12 7.59
C ASP A 61 -6.54 -1.06 7.37
N LEU A 62 -6.59 0.08 8.06
CA LEU A 62 -5.72 1.23 7.81
C LEU A 62 -4.24 0.88 7.91
N ARG A 63 -3.85 0.10 8.92
CA ARG A 63 -2.46 -0.32 9.12
C ARG A 63 -1.97 -1.26 8.01
N LYS A 64 -2.82 -2.17 7.53
CA LYS A 64 -2.50 -3.04 6.39
C LYS A 64 -2.39 -2.22 5.09
N ILE A 65 -3.27 -1.24 4.91
CA ILE A 65 -3.26 -0.34 3.75
C ILE A 65 -2.00 0.52 3.72
N GLU A 66 -1.57 1.05 4.87
CA GLU A 66 -0.32 1.80 4.99
C GLU A 66 0.88 0.94 4.58
N ARG A 67 0.98 -0.29 5.10
CA ARG A 67 2.01 -1.26 4.69
C ARG A 67 1.98 -1.53 3.19
N PHE A 68 0.79 -1.71 2.62
CA PHE A 68 0.63 -1.90 1.17
C PHE A 68 1.08 -0.68 0.36
N ASN A 69 0.79 0.55 0.82
CA ASN A 69 1.26 1.76 0.15
C ASN A 69 2.80 1.82 0.10
N ASN A 70 3.46 1.51 1.22
CA ASN A 70 4.93 1.47 1.27
C ASN A 70 5.49 0.39 0.36
N ARG A 71 4.83 -0.77 0.27
CA ARG A 71 5.18 -1.85 -0.66
C ARG A 71 5.11 -1.38 -2.12
N MET A 72 4.03 -0.70 -2.49
CA MET A 72 3.87 -0.14 -3.84
C MET A 72 4.94 0.90 -4.16
N PHE A 73 5.26 1.81 -3.22
CA PHE A 73 6.36 2.77 -3.41
C PHE A 73 7.71 2.08 -3.60
N ALA A 74 7.99 1.01 -2.85
CA ALA A 74 9.21 0.23 -3.00
C ALA A 74 9.29 -0.42 -4.39
N LEU A 75 8.20 -1.07 -4.85
CA LEU A 75 8.14 -1.66 -6.20
C LEU A 75 8.30 -0.61 -7.30
N MET A 76 7.67 0.56 -7.15
CA MET A 76 7.75 1.64 -8.13
C MET A 76 9.13 2.28 -8.21
N SER A 77 9.85 2.39 -7.09
CA SER A 77 11.17 3.02 -7.05
C SER A 77 12.32 2.06 -7.38
N ARG A 78 12.19 0.77 -7.05
CA ARG A 78 13.27 -0.23 -7.18
C ARG A 78 13.05 -1.23 -8.31
N GLY A 79 11.87 -1.21 -8.94
CA GLY A 79 11.49 -2.13 -10.00
C GLY A 79 10.65 -3.32 -9.52
N THR A 80 10.00 -3.99 -10.47
CA THR A 80 9.00 -5.05 -10.21
C THR A 80 9.55 -6.34 -9.61
N SER A 81 10.87 -6.52 -9.63
CA SER A 81 11.57 -7.67 -9.03
C SER A 81 12.12 -7.38 -7.64
N ALA A 82 11.91 -6.19 -7.09
CA ALA A 82 12.46 -5.81 -5.80
C ALA A 82 11.91 -6.70 -4.68
N ASP A 83 12.80 -7.14 -3.79
CA ASP A 83 12.41 -7.73 -2.51
C ASP A 83 11.91 -6.61 -1.59
N THR A 84 10.59 -6.46 -1.54
CA THR A 84 9.95 -5.47 -0.70
C THR A 84 9.84 -5.89 0.75
N ASP A 85 9.86 -7.20 1.04
CA ASP A 85 9.59 -7.70 2.38
C ASP A 85 10.77 -7.40 3.30
N SER A 86 11.99 -7.62 2.83
CA SER A 86 13.22 -7.21 3.53
C SER A 86 13.28 -5.70 3.75
N PHE A 87 12.89 -4.91 2.75
CA PHE A 87 12.89 -3.45 2.84
C PHE A 87 11.88 -2.93 3.87
N LEU A 88 10.66 -3.45 3.85
CA LEU A 88 9.61 -3.05 4.79
C LEU A 88 9.95 -3.49 6.21
N ALA A 89 10.52 -4.69 6.38
CA ALA A 89 10.99 -5.16 7.68
C ALA A 89 12.08 -4.25 8.25
N GLN A 90 13.03 -3.81 7.41
CA GLN A 90 14.07 -2.87 7.81
C GLN A 90 13.47 -1.51 8.19
N GLN A 91 12.52 -0.98 7.40
CA GLN A 91 11.85 0.28 7.71
C GLN A 91 11.06 0.21 9.02
N GLU A 92 10.39 -0.91 9.31
CA GLU A 92 9.70 -1.12 10.58
C GLU A 92 10.67 -1.19 11.76
N ALA A 93 11.80 -1.88 11.60
CA ALA A 93 12.84 -1.97 12.63
C ALA A 93 13.47 -0.59 12.92
N GLU A 94 13.76 0.20 11.88
CA GLU A 94 14.27 1.57 12.01
C GLU A 94 13.26 2.49 12.70
N ALA A 95 11.97 2.42 12.33
CA ALA A 95 10.91 3.19 12.98
C ALA A 95 10.73 2.82 14.46
N GLN A 96 10.80 1.52 14.80
CA GLN A 96 10.75 1.05 16.18
C GLN A 96 11.98 1.52 16.98
N ALA A 97 13.17 1.43 16.39
CA ALA A 97 14.40 1.91 17.02
C ALA A 97 14.36 3.42 17.25
N ALA A 98 13.86 4.21 16.29
CA ALA A 98 13.66 5.65 16.43
C ALA A 98 12.65 5.98 17.54
N HIS A 99 11.54 5.25 17.62
CA HIS A 99 10.55 5.41 18.68
C HIS A 99 11.15 5.11 20.07
N LEU A 100 11.93 4.03 20.18
CA LEU A 100 12.61 3.67 21.43
C LEU A 100 13.66 4.72 21.83
N ALA A 101 14.41 5.25 20.86
CA ALA A 101 15.40 6.30 21.11
C ALA A 101 14.76 7.62 21.58
N MET A 102 13.58 7.97 21.04
CA MET A 102 12.80 9.13 21.48
C MET A 102 12.34 8.97 22.94
N LEU A 103 11.84 7.79 23.32
CA LEU A 103 11.44 7.48 24.69
C LEU A 103 12.63 7.49 25.66
N ALA A 104 13.83 7.14 25.18
CA ALA A 104 15.07 7.14 25.96
C ALA A 104 15.75 8.52 26.06
N GLY A 105 15.19 9.58 25.46
CA GLY A 105 15.70 10.95 25.60
C GLY A 105 17.04 11.22 24.90
N LYS A 106 17.47 10.40 23.93
CA LYS A 106 18.66 10.71 23.12
C LYS A 106 18.33 11.78 22.07
N PRO A 107 19.02 12.93 22.03
CA PRO A 107 18.80 13.90 20.97
C PRO A 107 19.20 13.30 19.62
N ALA A 108 18.34 13.48 18.62
CA ALA A 108 18.65 13.15 17.23
C ALA A 108 19.88 13.97 16.81
N ALA A 109 20.96 13.30 16.42
CA ALA A 109 22.14 13.96 15.89
C ALA A 109 21.74 14.73 14.62
N HIS A 110 22.05 16.03 14.61
CA HIS A 110 21.92 16.93 13.47
C HIS A 110 22.89 16.56 12.35
#